data_AF-A0A948VH48-F1
#
_entry.id   AF-A0A948VH48-F1
#
_cell.length_a   1.000
_cell.length_b   1.000
_cell.length_c   1.000
_cell.angle_alpha   90.00
_cell.angle_beta   90.00
_cell.angle_gamma   90.00
#
_symmetry.space_group_name_H-M   'P 1'
#
loop_
_entity.id
_entity.type
_entity.pdbx_description
1 polymer ?
#
loop_
_entity_poly.entity_id
_entity_poly.type
_entity_poly.pdbx_seq_one_letter_code
_entity_poly.pdbx_strand_id
1 'polypeptide(L)'
;MKRASITEELAYGNALDRLTGESRKETVLKRRQRAAPPRQQPIAATGTTMIKLSVFLNREEDGYLESLASAAKFSGGKKISKTRLIEAMVQAFRQSKLDVRGVRTDDELYRRVIAQMRK
;
A
#
# COMPACT_ATOMS: atom_id res chain seq x y z
N MET A 1 26.98 -64.47 -10.10
CA MET A 1 27.09 -64.15 -8.66
C MET A 1 28.51 -63.69 -8.36
N LYS A 2 28.68 -62.52 -7.76
CA LYS A 2 29.77 -62.16 -6.82
C LYS A 2 29.46 -60.77 -6.26
N ARG A 3 29.20 -60.73 -4.95
CA ARG A 3 28.88 -59.54 -4.16
C ARG A 3 30.18 -58.76 -3.94
N ALA A 4 30.17 -57.44 -4.13
CA ALA A 4 31.23 -56.57 -3.64
C ALA A 4 30.83 -56.04 -2.26
N SER A 5 31.67 -56.35 -1.29
CA SER A 5 31.62 -56.00 0.12
C SER A 5 31.72 -54.49 0.34
N ILE A 6 30.73 -53.92 1.03
CA ILE A 6 30.75 -52.56 1.56
C ILE A 6 31.70 -52.56 2.76
N THR A 7 32.82 -51.86 2.67
CA THR A 7 33.79 -51.69 3.75
C THR A 7 33.31 -50.64 4.76
N GLU A 8 33.46 -50.96 6.05
CA GLU A 8 33.01 -50.16 7.22
C GLU A 8 33.68 -48.78 7.37
N GLU A 9 34.70 -48.45 6.56
CA GLU A 9 35.40 -47.16 6.64
C GLU A 9 34.55 -45.96 6.18
N LEU A 10 33.54 -46.16 5.33
CA LEU A 10 32.63 -45.09 4.89
C LEU A 10 31.65 -44.62 5.98
N ALA A 11 31.47 -45.42 7.05
CA ALA A 11 30.51 -45.10 8.10
C ALA A 11 31.09 -44.23 9.23
N TYR A 12 32.41 -44.29 9.47
CA TYR A 12 33.04 -43.64 10.63
C TYR A 12 34.05 -42.54 10.31
N GLY A 13 34.49 -42.39 9.04
CA GLY A 13 35.52 -41.41 8.67
C GLY A 13 35.10 -39.93 8.69
N ASN A 14 33.86 -39.60 9.03
CA ASN A 14 33.32 -38.23 8.89
C ASN A 14 32.49 -37.75 10.11
N ALA A 15 32.66 -38.41 11.26
CA ALA A 15 31.93 -38.04 12.48
C ALA A 15 32.55 -36.82 13.18
N LEU A 16 33.88 -36.70 13.17
CA LEU A 16 34.59 -35.62 13.88
C LEU A 16 34.42 -34.25 13.18
N ASP A 17 34.54 -34.21 11.84
CA ASP A 17 34.42 -32.98 11.04
C ASP A 17 33.01 -32.36 11.07
N ARG A 18 31.97 -33.17 11.30
CA ARG A 18 30.59 -32.68 11.46
C ARG A 18 30.36 -32.00 12.80
N LEU A 19 31.19 -32.28 13.82
CA LEU A 19 31.06 -31.73 15.18
C LEU A 19 31.84 -30.42 15.36
N THR A 20 32.90 -30.17 14.60
CA THR A 20 33.81 -29.02 14.78
C THR A 20 33.52 -27.81 13.88
N GLY A 21 32.73 -27.96 12.81
CA GLY A 21 32.13 -26.82 12.08
C GLY A 21 33.12 -25.85 11.41
N GLU A 22 34.34 -26.29 11.08
CA GLU A 22 35.40 -25.39 10.61
C GLU A 22 35.27 -24.96 9.13
N SER A 23 34.43 -25.62 8.32
CA SER A 23 34.32 -25.30 6.88
C SER A 23 33.43 -24.09 6.53
N ARG A 24 32.95 -23.31 7.51
CA ARG A 24 32.04 -22.17 7.25
C ARG A 24 32.75 -20.83 6.93
N LYS A 25 34.08 -20.74 7.06
CA LYS A 25 34.78 -19.45 6.98
C LYS A 25 35.24 -19.02 5.58
N GLU A 26 35.42 -19.94 4.63
CA GLU A 26 35.99 -19.57 3.32
C GLU A 26 34.97 -19.05 2.29
N THR A 27 33.68 -19.35 2.43
CA THR A 27 32.65 -18.91 1.47
C THR A 27 32.18 -17.47 1.66
N VAL A 28 32.53 -16.81 2.76
CA VAL A 28 32.04 -15.45 3.08
C VAL A 28 32.89 -14.36 2.42
N LEU A 29 34.18 -14.60 2.18
CA LEU A 29 35.08 -13.54 1.68
C LEU A 29 35.01 -13.34 0.16
N LYS A 30 34.68 -14.38 -0.63
CA LYS A 30 34.55 -14.25 -2.10
C LYS A 30 33.23 -13.64 -2.58
N ARG A 31 32.24 -13.46 -1.69
CA ARG A 31 30.93 -12.87 -2.02
C ARG A 31 30.90 -11.34 -1.98
N ARG A 32 31.95 -10.68 -1.50
CA ARG A 32 32.04 -9.21 -1.36
C ARG A 32 32.44 -8.46 -2.63
N GLN A 33 32.71 -9.15 -3.73
CA GLN A 33 33.16 -8.53 -4.99
C GLN A 33 32.19 -8.73 -6.18
N ARG A 34 30.87 -8.78 -5.92
CA ARG A 34 29.90 -8.43 -6.96
C ARG A 34 29.44 -7.00 -6.69
N ALA A 35 30.00 -6.07 -7.46
CA ALA A 35 29.52 -4.70 -7.55
C ALA A 35 28.00 -4.74 -7.73
N ALA A 36 27.28 -4.08 -6.82
CA ALA A 36 25.85 -3.86 -6.98
C ALA A 36 25.63 -3.12 -8.31
N PRO A 37 24.60 -3.47 -9.10
CA PRO A 37 24.21 -2.63 -10.22
C PRO A 37 23.91 -1.22 -9.69
N PRO A 38 24.23 -0.16 -10.45
CA PRO A 38 23.91 1.20 -10.02
C PRO A 38 22.43 1.25 -9.70
N ARG A 39 22.10 1.69 -8.48
CA ARG A 39 20.73 2.05 -8.11
C ARG A 39 20.28 3.09 -9.14
N GLN A 40 19.50 2.66 -10.12
CA GLN A 40 18.76 3.57 -10.98
C GLN A 40 17.90 4.39 -10.02
N GLN A 41 18.29 5.64 -9.80
CA GLN A 41 17.44 6.59 -9.11
C GLN A 41 16.15 6.61 -9.93
N PRO A 42 14.98 6.33 -9.34
CA PRO A 42 13.74 6.42 -10.09
C PRO A 42 13.67 7.84 -10.63
N ILE A 43 13.73 7.93 -11.96
CA ILE A 43 13.47 9.15 -12.72
C ILE A 43 12.21 9.73 -12.09
N ALA A 44 12.30 10.94 -11.54
CA ALA A 44 11.22 11.56 -10.79
C ALA A 44 9.98 11.55 -11.68
N ALA A 45 9.11 10.57 -11.46
CA ALA A 45 7.82 10.54 -12.10
C ALA A 45 7.14 11.82 -11.62
N THR A 46 6.74 12.66 -12.55
CA THR A 46 5.76 13.73 -12.35
C THR A 46 4.39 13.10 -12.04
N GLY A 47 4.36 12.17 -11.09
CA GLY A 47 3.17 11.59 -10.53
C GLY A 47 2.59 12.60 -9.57
N THR A 48 1.34 12.96 -9.79
CA THR A 48 0.51 13.63 -8.79
C THR A 48 0.70 12.92 -7.46
N THR A 49 1.29 13.61 -6.47
CA THR A 49 1.53 13.04 -5.15
C THR A 49 0.18 12.75 -4.51
N MET A 50 -0.16 11.47 -4.35
CA MET A 50 -1.39 11.06 -3.68
C MET A 50 -1.16 11.04 -2.16
N ILE A 51 -2.02 11.74 -1.41
CA ILE A 51 -1.97 11.79 0.06
C ILE A 51 -3.14 10.96 0.60
N LYS A 52 -2.85 10.02 1.49
CA LYS A 52 -3.88 9.27 2.21
C LYS A 52 -4.36 10.12 3.39
N LEU A 53 -5.66 10.42 3.42
CA LEU A 53 -6.31 11.12 4.51
C LEU A 53 -7.17 10.14 5.31
N SER A 54 -7.10 10.22 6.64
CA SER A 54 -8.00 9.53 7.56
C SER A 54 -8.93 10.57 8.18
N VAL A 55 -10.23 10.35 8.07
CA VAL A 55 -11.27 11.24 8.62
C VAL A 55 -12.18 10.43 9.53
N PHE A 56 -12.75 11.09 10.53
CA PHE A 56 -13.77 10.50 11.38
C PHE A 56 -15.14 10.93 10.86
N LEU A 57 -16.00 9.95 10.63
CA LEU A 57 -17.40 10.14 10.28
C LEU A 57 -18.24 9.45 11.34
N ASN A 58 -19.38 10.02 11.67
CA ASN A 58 -20.36 9.33 12.48
C ASN A 58 -21.03 8.21 11.66
N ARG A 59 -21.79 7.35 12.34
CA ARG A 59 -22.43 6.18 11.71
C ARG A 59 -23.45 6.58 10.64
N GLU A 60 -24.12 7.71 10.81
CA GLU A 60 -25.12 8.20 9.87
C GLU A 60 -24.47 8.72 8.58
N GLU A 61 -23.36 9.46 8.70
CA GLU A 61 -22.55 9.96 7.59
C GLU A 61 -21.91 8.82 6.79
N ASP A 62 -21.34 7.81 7.47
CA ASP A 62 -20.79 6.63 6.80
C ASP A 62 -21.89 5.81 6.09
N GLY A 63 -23.05 5.66 6.74
CA GLY A 63 -24.24 5.03 6.16
C GLY A 63 -24.74 5.77 4.93
N TYR A 64 -24.76 7.10 4.97
CA TYR A 64 -25.12 7.94 3.83
C TYR A 64 -24.17 7.69 2.65
N LEU A 65 -22.85 7.68 2.87
CA LEU A 65 -21.87 7.39 1.81
C LEU A 65 -22.03 5.98 1.23
N GLU A 66 -22.32 4.96 2.04
CA GLU A 66 -22.57 3.60 1.54
C GLU A 66 -23.89 3.53 0.74
N SER A 67 -24.92 4.28 1.15
CA SER A 67 -26.19 4.35 0.42
C SER A 67 -25.99 4.95 -0.97
N LEU A 68 -25.23 6.04 -1.09
CA LEU A 68 -24.89 6.66 -2.38
C LEU A 68 -24.06 5.71 -3.26
N ALA A 69 -23.04 5.08 -2.66
CA ALA A 69 -22.19 4.11 -3.34
C ALA A 69 -22.98 2.93 -3.92
N SER A 70 -24.00 2.48 -3.19
CA SER A 70 -24.86 1.36 -3.58
C SER A 70 -25.95 1.77 -4.57
N ALA A 71 -26.53 2.96 -4.43
CA ALA A 71 -27.57 3.48 -5.31
C ALA A 71 -27.13 3.49 -6.78
N ALA A 72 -25.88 3.88 -7.05
CA ALA A 72 -25.29 3.87 -8.39
C ALA A 72 -25.23 2.46 -9.01
N LYS A 73 -25.13 1.40 -8.20
CA LYS A 73 -25.18 0.01 -8.67
C LYS A 73 -26.60 -0.42 -8.98
N PHE A 74 -27.56 -0.02 -8.15
CA PHE A 74 -28.98 -0.39 -8.30
C PHE A 74 -29.64 0.29 -9.50
N SER A 75 -29.15 1.46 -9.93
CA SER A 75 -29.60 2.14 -11.15
C SER A 75 -29.03 1.56 -12.45
N GLY A 76 -28.45 0.35 -12.41
CA GLY A 76 -27.83 -0.29 -13.58
C GLY A 76 -26.39 0.16 -13.86
N GLY A 77 -25.82 1.00 -13.00
CA GLY A 77 -24.43 1.45 -13.09
C GLY A 77 -23.44 0.55 -12.34
N LYS A 78 -22.22 1.07 -12.17
CA LYS A 78 -21.14 0.40 -11.41
C LYS A 78 -21.15 0.87 -9.97
N LYS A 79 -20.80 -0.01 -9.02
CA LYS A 79 -20.55 0.39 -7.63
C LYS A 79 -19.44 1.45 -7.59
N ILE A 80 -19.74 2.61 -7.00
CA ILE A 80 -18.78 3.70 -6.78
C ILE A 80 -18.17 3.52 -5.39
N SER A 81 -16.86 3.68 -5.24
CA SER A 81 -16.24 3.62 -3.91
C SER A 81 -16.50 4.90 -3.11
N LYS A 82 -16.53 4.79 -1.77
CA LYS A 82 -16.63 5.96 -0.88
C LYS A 82 -15.53 6.99 -1.16
N THR A 83 -14.30 6.53 -1.37
CA THR A 83 -13.17 7.38 -1.76
C THR A 83 -13.46 8.18 -3.03
N ARG A 84 -14.03 7.53 -4.06
CA ARG A 84 -14.34 8.20 -5.32
C ARG A 84 -15.44 9.25 -5.17
N LEU A 85 -16.42 9.01 -4.30
CA LEU A 85 -17.45 10.01 -3.98
C LEU A 85 -16.83 11.24 -3.32
N ILE A 86 -15.96 11.05 -2.32
CA ILE A 86 -15.27 12.15 -1.63
C ILE A 86 -14.38 12.92 -2.61
N GLU A 87 -13.62 12.23 -3.47
CA GLU A 87 -12.84 12.87 -4.53
C GLU A 87 -13.70 13.73 -5.45
N ALA A 88 -14.85 13.22 -5.89
CA ALA A 88 -15.77 13.95 -6.76
C ALA A 88 -16.34 15.20 -6.05
N MET A 89 -16.68 15.10 -4.77
CA MET A 89 -17.11 16.25 -3.96
C MET A 89 -16.02 17.33 -3.87
N VAL A 90 -14.77 16.94 -3.59
CA VAL A 90 -13.63 17.87 -3.53
C VAL A 90 -13.41 18.54 -4.90
N GLN A 91 -13.49 17.77 -5.99
CA GLN A 91 -13.37 18.32 -7.34
C GLN A 91 -14.49 19.34 -7.64
N ALA A 92 -15.73 19.03 -7.26
CA ALA A 92 -16.87 19.93 -7.43
C ALA A 92 -16.67 21.25 -6.66
N PHE A 93 -16.23 21.20 -5.40
CA PHE A 93 -15.98 22.41 -4.60
C PHE A 93 -14.77 23.22 -5.10
N ARG A 94 -13.75 22.55 -5.65
CA ARG A 94 -12.62 23.22 -6.29
C ARG A 94 -13.07 23.99 -7.54
N GLN A 95 -13.93 23.39 -8.37
CA GLN A 95 -14.44 24.02 -9.58
C GLN A 95 -15.39 25.17 -9.26
N SER A 96 -16.24 25.01 -8.24
CA SER A 96 -17.21 26.02 -7.81
C SER A 96 -16.59 27.19 -7.04
N LYS A 97 -15.28 27.10 -6.70
CA LYS A 97 -14.52 28.10 -5.94
C LYS A 97 -15.20 28.46 -4.62
N LEU A 98 -15.58 27.45 -3.84
CA LEU A 98 -16.19 27.62 -2.51
C LEU A 98 -15.30 28.51 -1.61
N ASP A 99 -15.85 29.63 -1.13
CA ASP A 99 -15.15 30.56 -0.24
C ASP A 99 -15.46 30.30 1.24
N VAL A 100 -14.44 29.86 1.97
CA VAL A 100 -14.50 29.58 3.41
C VAL A 100 -13.85 30.68 4.26
N ARG A 101 -13.43 31.80 3.67
CA ARG A 101 -12.81 32.91 4.41
C ARG A 101 -13.77 33.46 5.46
N GLY A 102 -13.27 33.61 6.69
CA GLY A 102 -14.01 34.20 7.80
C GLY A 102 -15.12 33.31 8.39
N VAL A 103 -15.20 32.03 8.03
CA VAL A 103 -16.06 31.06 8.72
C VAL A 103 -15.56 30.83 10.13
N ARG A 104 -16.44 30.92 11.12
CA ARG A 104 -16.10 30.74 12.55
C ARG A 104 -16.78 29.54 13.18
N THR A 105 -17.83 29.01 12.56
CA THR A 105 -18.63 27.91 13.10
C THR A 105 -18.93 26.88 12.01
N ASP A 106 -19.20 25.64 12.43
CA ASP A 106 -19.53 24.55 11.53
C ASP A 106 -20.87 24.80 10.81
N ASP A 107 -21.83 25.43 11.48
CA ASP A 107 -23.11 25.84 10.89
C ASP A 107 -22.93 26.87 9.76
N GLU A 108 -22.02 27.83 9.93
CA GLU A 108 -21.68 28.79 8.88
C GLU A 108 -21.06 28.10 7.67
N LEU A 109 -20.15 27.14 7.90
CA LEU A 109 -19.56 26.35 6.83
C LEU A 109 -20.65 25.59 6.06
N TYR A 110 -21.51 24.89 6.78
CA TYR A 110 -22.59 24.09 6.21
C TYR A 110 -23.53 24.93 5.35
N ARG A 111 -23.95 26.10 5.84
CA ARG A 111 -24.80 27.04 5.09
C ARG A 111 -24.13 27.52 3.80
N ARG A 112 -22.83 27.83 3.83
CA ARG A 112 -22.10 28.25 2.63
C ARG A 112 -21.98 27.14 1.60
N VAL A 113 -21.69 25.92 2.05
CA VAL A 113 -21.65 24.73 1.18
C VAL A 113 -22.99 24.53 0.48
N ILE A 114 -24.10 24.57 1.22
CA ILE A 114 -25.45 24.45 0.62
C ILE A 114 -25.73 25.59 -0.35
N ALA A 115 -25.43 26.83 0.03
CA ALA A 115 -25.67 27.98 -0.83
C ALA A 115 -24.90 27.86 -2.16
N GLN A 116 -23.72 27.26 -2.14
CA GLN A 116 -22.91 27.01 -3.33
C GLN A 116 -23.51 25.91 -4.23
N MET A 117 -24.16 24.89 -3.66
CA MET A 117 -24.78 23.80 -4.43
C MET A 117 -26.10 24.18 -5.10
N ARG A 118 -26.73 25.30 -4.69
CA ARG A 118 -28.01 25.78 -5.24
C ARG A 118 -27.86 26.70 -6.45
N LYS A 119 -26.64 27.07 -6.83
CA LYS A 119 -26.33 27.90 -8.01
C LYS A 119 -26.10 27.02 -9.22
#